data_AF-D0MRF2-F1
#
_entry.id   AF-D0MRF2-F1
#
_cell.length_a   1.000
_cell.length_b   1.000
_cell.length_c   1.000
_cell.angle_alpha   90.00
_cell.angle_beta   90.00
_cell.angle_gamma   90.00
#
_symmetry.space_group_name_H-M   'P 1'
#
loop_
_entity.id
_entity.type
_entity.pdbx_description
1 polymer ?
#
loop_
_entity_poly.entity_id
_entity_poly.type
_entity_poly.pdbx_seq_one_letter_code
_entity_poly.pdbx_strand_id
1 'polypeptide(L)'
;MASDKKTPSAPGMTPSAGIHQPMAPPVNSFASTSTTHKALTPNRQLGELLRSVDPKYCFHPAVEELLLDMASDFVQDVVDFSGKLAKHRRSTMMEPRDVQFCLAKNYGISLAGVLPPAGSALRPLGQDLLVRARPAKNSLHMHRMALKRKSLLHTKTKLKNAHAVKNTEGGKKVVRKASVSK
;
A
#
# COMPACT_ATOMS: atom_id res chain seq x y z
N MET A 1 33.30 41.50 -72.84
CA MET A 1 33.26 42.91 -72.40
C MET A 1 33.59 42.94 -70.91
N ALA A 2 34.61 43.70 -70.55
CA ALA A 2 35.13 43.83 -69.19
C ALA A 2 34.17 44.62 -68.28
N SER A 3 34.19 44.35 -66.98
CA SER A 3 34.33 45.35 -65.91
C SER A 3 34.42 44.71 -64.54
N ASP A 4 35.63 44.76 -63.97
CA ASP A 4 35.94 44.86 -62.55
C ASP A 4 35.03 45.87 -61.80
N LYS A 5 34.74 45.61 -60.52
CA LYS A 5 35.16 46.56 -59.47
C LYS A 5 35.21 45.99 -58.07
N LYS A 6 36.35 46.26 -57.46
CA LYS A 6 36.87 45.90 -56.14
C LYS A 6 36.85 47.14 -55.22
N THR A 7 36.21 47.02 -54.04
CA THR A 7 36.47 47.69 -52.72
C THR A 7 36.53 49.25 -52.63
N PRO A 8 36.73 49.91 -51.46
CA PRO A 8 36.58 49.58 -50.01
C PRO A 8 35.86 50.70 -49.19
N SER A 9 35.73 50.50 -47.87
CA SER A 9 36.11 51.45 -46.79
C SER A 9 35.11 51.58 -45.62
N ALA A 10 35.60 51.26 -44.42
CA ALA A 10 35.07 51.59 -43.08
C ALA A 10 35.51 53.03 -42.67
N PRO A 11 35.45 53.51 -41.40
CA PRO A 11 34.68 53.13 -40.20
C PRO A 11 33.97 54.34 -39.52
N GLY A 12 33.18 54.11 -38.47
CA GLY A 12 32.71 55.15 -37.55
C GLY A 12 32.35 54.55 -36.18
N MET A 13 33.09 54.95 -35.15
CA MET A 13 33.10 54.40 -33.78
C MET A 13 32.16 55.16 -32.83
N THR A 14 31.42 54.38 -32.01
CA THR A 14 31.01 54.54 -30.57
C THR A 14 30.18 55.77 -30.15
N PRO A 15 29.37 55.76 -29.06
CA PRO A 15 29.51 55.16 -27.69
C PRO A 15 28.28 54.32 -27.25
N SER A 16 28.12 53.71 -26.07
CA SER A 16 28.92 53.32 -24.90
C SER A 16 28.03 52.38 -24.06
N ALA A 17 28.68 51.45 -23.36
CA ALA A 17 28.29 50.79 -22.10
C ALA A 17 26.93 50.07 -21.97
N GLY A 18 26.98 48.74 -22.08
CA GLY A 18 25.98 47.81 -21.55
C GLY A 18 26.60 46.43 -21.35
N ILE A 19 27.09 46.17 -20.14
CA ILE A 19 27.58 44.89 -19.63
C ILE A 19 26.58 43.78 -19.99
N HIS A 20 27.00 42.63 -20.54
CA HIS A 20 26.41 41.30 -20.27
C HIS A 20 27.34 40.16 -20.74
N GLN A 21 27.67 39.29 -19.78
CA GLN A 21 28.42 38.04 -19.92
C GLN A 21 27.65 36.96 -20.71
N PRO A 22 28.33 35.93 -21.25
CA PRO A 22 27.69 34.81 -21.94
C PRO A 22 27.03 33.84 -20.94
N MET A 23 25.73 33.60 -21.11
CA MET A 23 24.94 32.60 -20.35
C MET A 23 25.22 31.20 -20.88
N ALA A 24 25.90 30.37 -20.08
CA ALA A 24 25.92 28.92 -20.22
C ALA A 24 24.65 28.31 -19.58
N PRO A 25 24.17 27.13 -20.04
CA PRO A 25 22.99 26.48 -19.48
C PRO A 25 23.22 25.97 -18.04
N PRO A 26 22.19 25.94 -17.17
CA PRO A 26 22.34 25.51 -15.78
C PRO A 26 22.47 23.99 -15.71
N VAL A 27 23.70 23.51 -15.54
CA VAL A 27 23.96 22.20 -14.96
C VAL A 27 23.66 22.31 -13.47
N ASN A 28 22.62 21.61 -13.02
CA ASN A 28 22.32 21.40 -11.61
C ASN A 28 23.50 20.68 -10.94
N SER A 29 24.44 21.48 -10.45
CA SER A 29 25.53 21.04 -9.61
C SER A 29 24.95 20.78 -8.22
N PHE A 30 24.46 19.56 -7.98
CA PHE A 30 24.41 19.05 -6.63
C PHE A 30 25.86 18.84 -6.18
N ALA A 31 26.48 19.91 -5.72
CA ALA A 31 27.75 19.81 -5.01
C ALA A 31 27.42 19.08 -3.71
N SER A 32 27.71 17.78 -3.69
CA SER A 32 27.75 16.96 -2.50
C SER A 32 28.54 17.70 -1.43
N THR A 33 27.86 18.18 -0.40
CA THR A 33 28.51 18.65 0.82
C THR A 33 29.18 17.45 1.47
N SER A 34 30.45 17.24 1.15
CA SER A 34 31.32 16.26 1.80
C SER A 34 31.64 16.76 3.20
N THR A 35 30.70 16.59 4.13
CA THR A 35 31.03 16.59 5.55
C THR A 35 31.58 15.20 5.86
N THR A 36 32.90 15.14 5.98
CA THR A 36 33.67 13.96 6.38
C THR A 36 33.33 13.55 7.81
N HIS A 37 32.19 12.88 8.01
CA HIS A 37 32.05 11.93 9.10
C HIS A 37 32.46 10.58 8.52
N LYS A 38 33.62 10.08 8.95
CA LYS A 38 34.11 8.73 8.63
C LYS A 38 32.98 7.74 8.92
N ALA A 39 32.29 7.29 7.88
CA ALA A 39 31.37 6.18 7.99
C ALA A 39 32.21 4.98 8.42
N LEU A 40 31.87 4.39 9.56
CA LEU A 40 32.41 3.11 10.01
C LEU A 40 31.84 1.94 9.17
N THR A 41 31.02 2.26 8.18
CA THR A 41 30.22 1.35 7.37
C THR A 41 30.71 1.41 5.92
N PRO A 42 30.80 0.27 5.20
CA PRO A 42 31.15 0.26 3.78
C PRO A 42 30.08 0.96 2.92
N ASN A 43 28.84 1.10 3.42
CA ASN A 43 27.76 1.81 2.77
C ASN A 43 27.32 3.05 3.57
N ARG A 44 27.65 4.23 3.06
CA ARG A 44 27.30 5.52 3.68
C ARG A 44 25.80 5.75 3.80
N GLN A 45 25.02 5.32 2.80
CA GLN A 45 23.56 5.53 2.78
C GLN A 45 22.85 4.70 3.84
N LEU A 46 23.28 3.45 4.04
CA LEU A 46 22.76 2.60 5.10
C LEU A 46 23.03 3.20 6.48
N GLY A 47 24.25 3.70 6.73
CA GLY A 47 24.59 4.34 8.01
C GLY A 47 23.76 5.60 8.28
N GLU A 48 23.52 6.42 7.26
CA GLU A 48 22.62 7.59 7.36
C GLU A 48 21.17 7.17 7.63
N LEU A 49 20.67 6.12 6.97
CA LEU A 49 19.33 5.58 7.19
C LEU A 49 19.15 5.01 8.60
N LEU A 50 20.08 4.19 9.08
CA LEU A 50 20.02 3.60 10.43
C LEU A 50 20.02 4.69 11.50
N ARG A 51 20.85 5.72 11.34
CA ARG A 51 20.89 6.89 12.24
C ARG A 51 19.62 7.72 12.21
N SER A 52 18.87 7.71 11.10
CA SER A 52 17.55 8.35 11.03
C SER A 52 16.47 7.59 11.80
N VAL A 53 16.64 6.28 12.00
CA VAL A 53 15.72 5.43 12.76
C VAL A 53 16.02 5.49 14.25
N ASP A 54 17.28 5.24 14.63
CA ASP A 54 17.78 5.41 16.00
C ASP A 54 19.18 6.03 15.99
N PRO A 55 19.32 7.31 16.38
CA PRO A 55 20.61 7.97 16.40
C PRO A 55 21.60 7.45 17.45
N LYS A 56 21.12 6.73 18.47
CA LYS A 56 21.95 6.29 19.61
C LYS A 56 22.54 4.90 19.41
N TYR A 57 22.02 4.14 18.46
CA TYR A 57 22.39 2.74 18.26
C TYR A 57 23.39 2.60 17.12
N CYS A 58 24.55 2.01 17.40
CA CYS A 58 25.56 1.67 16.40
C CYS A 58 25.43 0.18 16.05
N PHE A 59 25.20 -0.13 14.78
CA PHE A 59 25.08 -1.51 14.31
C PHE A 59 26.48 -2.12 14.10
N HIS A 60 26.58 -3.43 14.32
CA HIS A 60 27.81 -4.18 14.02
C HIS A 60 27.92 -4.38 12.51
N PRO A 61 29.13 -4.30 11.90
CA PRO A 61 29.30 -4.42 10.44
C PRO A 61 28.63 -5.66 9.82
N ALA A 62 28.73 -6.82 10.46
CA ALA A 62 28.07 -8.06 10.00
C ALA A 62 26.53 -7.97 9.93
N VAL A 63 25.90 -7.16 10.79
CA VAL A 63 24.45 -6.94 10.75
C VAL A 63 24.08 -6.01 9.60
N GLU A 64 24.93 -5.02 9.31
CA GLU A 64 24.74 -4.14 8.17
C GLU A 64 24.84 -4.89 6.83
N GLU A 65 25.79 -5.80 6.71
CA GLU A 65 25.91 -6.70 5.55
C GLU A 65 24.65 -7.56 5.38
N LEU A 66 24.15 -8.17 6.46
CA LEU A 66 22.91 -8.93 6.42
C LEU A 66 21.71 -8.07 5.98
N LEU A 67 21.60 -6.83 6.45
CA LEU A 67 20.53 -5.92 6.03
C LEU A 67 20.61 -5.59 4.53
N LEU A 68 21.81 -5.47 3.97
CA LEU A 68 22.02 -5.25 2.53
C LEU A 68 21.65 -6.48 1.71
N ASP A 69 21.97 -7.68 2.19
CA ASP A 69 21.57 -8.93 1.55
C ASP A 69 20.05 -9.07 1.53
N MET A 70 19.41 -8.86 2.69
CA MET A 70 17.95 -8.85 2.80
C MET A 70 17.29 -7.80 1.90
N ALA A 71 17.89 -6.61 1.76
CA ALA A 71 17.40 -5.58 0.87
C ALA A 71 17.52 -5.98 -0.61
N SER A 72 18.60 -6.67 -0.96
CA SER A 72 18.81 -7.19 -2.32
C SER A 72 17.78 -8.26 -2.68
N ASP A 73 17.54 -9.21 -1.77
CA ASP A 73 16.51 -10.24 -1.93
C ASP A 73 15.11 -9.62 -2.04
N PHE A 74 14.81 -8.63 -1.20
CA PHE A 74 13.55 -7.88 -1.27
C PHE A 74 13.33 -7.24 -2.66
N VAL A 75 14.36 -6.64 -3.25
CA VAL A 75 14.24 -6.06 -4.60
C VAL A 75 13.93 -7.13 -5.63
N GLN A 76 14.58 -8.30 -5.56
CA GLN A 76 14.32 -9.40 -6.49
C GLN A 76 12.88 -9.92 -6.37
N ASP A 77 12.41 -10.15 -5.14
CA ASP A 77 11.04 -10.62 -4.89
C ASP A 77 9.99 -9.65 -5.44
N VAL A 78 10.19 -8.35 -5.20
CA VAL A 78 9.28 -7.29 -5.68
C VAL A 78 9.29 -7.22 -7.21
N VAL A 79 10.46 -7.27 -7.85
CA VAL A 79 10.59 -7.22 -9.32
C VAL A 79 9.97 -8.46 -9.96
N ASP A 80 10.21 -9.65 -9.41
CA ASP A 80 9.67 -10.90 -9.93
C ASP A 80 8.14 -10.95 -9.86
N PHE A 81 7.57 -10.58 -8.71
CA PHE A 81 6.12 -10.53 -8.55
C PHE A 81 5.49 -9.45 -9.43
N SER A 82 6.10 -8.26 -9.48
CA SER A 82 5.61 -7.14 -10.31
C SER A 82 5.69 -7.48 -11.80
N GLY A 83 6.74 -8.16 -12.25
CA GLY A 83 6.88 -8.66 -13.60
C GLY A 83 5.84 -9.74 -13.95
N LYS A 84 5.53 -10.65 -13.03
CA LYS A 84 4.42 -11.62 -13.18
C LYS A 84 3.07 -10.90 -13.30
N LEU A 85 2.85 -9.84 -12.54
CA LEU A 85 1.62 -9.04 -12.60
C LEU A 85 1.48 -8.25 -13.92
N ALA A 86 2.58 -7.71 -14.43
CA ALA A 86 2.63 -7.10 -15.76
C ALA A 86 2.23 -8.10 -16.86
N LYS A 87 2.80 -9.30 -16.82
CA LYS A 87 2.43 -10.40 -17.73
C LYS A 87 0.96 -10.81 -17.57
N HIS A 88 0.44 -10.88 -16.34
CA HIS A 88 -0.95 -11.24 -16.06
C HIS A 88 -1.97 -10.28 -16.72
N ARG A 89 -1.66 -8.99 -16.79
CA ARG A 89 -2.50 -8.01 -17.53
C ARG A 89 -2.25 -7.99 -19.04
N ARG A 90 -1.42 -8.89 -19.56
CA ARG A 90 -0.96 -8.93 -20.97
C ARG A 90 -0.11 -7.72 -21.37
N SER A 91 0.64 -7.15 -20.43
CA SER A 91 1.63 -6.10 -20.72
C SER A 91 3.02 -6.69 -20.89
N THR A 92 3.77 -6.17 -21.83
CA THR A 92 5.20 -6.47 -22.02
C THR A 92 6.10 -5.56 -21.19
N MET A 93 5.56 -4.46 -20.66
CA MET A 93 6.26 -3.51 -19.80
C MET A 93 5.73 -3.56 -18.38
N MET A 94 6.63 -3.61 -17.41
CA MET A 94 6.33 -3.43 -15.99
C MET A 94 6.06 -1.95 -15.73
N GLU A 95 4.96 -1.64 -15.04
CA GLU A 95 4.53 -0.27 -14.76
C GLU A 95 4.52 -0.01 -13.25
N PRO A 96 4.58 1.25 -12.79
CA PRO A 96 4.63 1.57 -11.37
C PRO A 96 3.46 0.99 -10.55
N ARG A 97 2.29 0.80 -11.18
CA ARG A 97 1.13 0.17 -10.53
C ARG A 97 1.36 -1.30 -10.14
N ASP A 98 2.28 -2.00 -10.82
CA ASP A 98 2.64 -3.37 -10.47
C ASP A 98 3.36 -3.44 -9.14
N VAL A 99 4.39 -2.59 -9.04
CA VAL A 99 5.21 -2.45 -7.83
C VAL A 99 4.35 -1.96 -6.68
N GLN A 100 3.50 -0.95 -6.92
CA GLN A 100 2.58 -0.45 -5.91
C GLN A 100 1.62 -1.55 -5.39
N PHE A 101 1.10 -2.40 -6.27
CA PHE A 101 0.25 -3.52 -5.86
C PHE A 101 1.02 -4.55 -5.04
N CYS A 102 2.22 -4.95 -5.48
CA CYS A 102 3.08 -5.89 -4.76
C CYS A 102 3.39 -5.41 -3.34
N LEU A 103 3.85 -4.17 -3.20
CA LEU A 103 4.19 -3.56 -1.92
C LEU A 103 2.98 -3.49 -0.99
N ALA A 104 1.82 -3.06 -1.49
CA ALA A 104 0.62 -2.93 -0.69
C ALA A 104 0.04 -4.28 -0.26
N LYS A 105 0.07 -5.30 -1.13
CA LYS A 105 -0.56 -6.61 -0.86
C LYS A 105 0.33 -7.58 -0.11
N ASN A 106 1.61 -7.65 -0.43
CA ASN A 106 2.50 -8.67 0.11
C ASN A 106 3.27 -8.16 1.33
N TYR A 107 3.63 -6.87 1.34
CA TYR A 107 4.47 -6.26 2.39
C TYR A 107 3.71 -5.26 3.27
N GLY A 108 2.47 -4.91 2.91
CA GLY A 108 1.68 -3.91 3.64
C GLY A 108 2.23 -2.47 3.52
N ILE A 109 3.13 -2.22 2.57
CA ILE A 109 3.77 -0.91 2.36
C ILE A 109 2.92 -0.09 1.38
N SER A 110 2.48 1.10 1.80
CA SER A 110 1.70 2.00 0.95
C SER A 110 2.54 3.21 0.53
N LEU A 111 2.81 3.31 -0.77
CA LEU A 111 3.51 4.46 -1.35
C LEU A 111 2.53 5.64 -1.49
N ALA A 112 2.47 6.50 -0.48
CA ALA A 112 1.70 7.75 -0.55
C ALA A 112 2.48 8.79 -1.39
N GLY A 113 1.82 9.39 -2.40
CA GLY A 113 2.34 10.55 -3.13
C GLY A 113 3.12 10.29 -4.44
N VAL A 114 3.46 9.04 -4.78
CA VAL A 114 4.24 8.72 -6.01
C VAL A 114 3.35 8.50 -7.24
N LEU A 115 2.09 8.09 -7.05
CA LEU A 115 1.10 7.92 -8.12
C LEU A 115 -0.16 8.72 -7.76
N PRO A 116 -0.77 9.45 -8.72
CA PRO A 116 -2.08 10.04 -8.48
C PRO A 116 -3.04 8.93 -8.02
N PRO A 117 -4.02 9.21 -7.16
CA PRO A 117 -5.11 8.29 -6.86
C PRO A 117 -6.03 8.14 -8.09
N ALA A 118 -5.47 7.73 -9.23
CA ALA A 118 -6.20 7.41 -10.43
C ALA A 118 -6.84 6.04 -10.24
N GLY A 119 -8.09 6.07 -9.78
CA GLY A 119 -8.96 4.90 -9.70
C GLY A 119 -8.84 4.14 -8.38
N SER A 120 -9.62 4.55 -7.39
CA SER A 120 -10.27 3.70 -6.38
C SER A 120 -9.83 2.22 -6.35
N ALA A 121 -8.69 1.88 -5.73
CA ALA A 121 -8.38 0.50 -5.34
C ALA A 121 -7.18 0.31 -4.40
N LEU A 122 -6.27 1.27 -4.26
CA LEU A 122 -5.09 1.12 -3.40
C LEU A 122 -5.05 2.19 -2.31
N ARG A 123 -6.05 2.15 -1.43
CA ARG A 123 -5.95 2.76 -0.08
C ARG A 123 -5.02 1.89 0.77
N PRO A 124 -4.31 2.46 1.76
CA PRO A 124 -3.53 1.69 2.73
C PRO A 124 -4.37 0.55 3.32
N LEU A 125 -3.89 -0.69 3.16
CA LEU A 125 -4.55 -1.94 3.54
C LEU A 125 -4.62 -2.14 5.08
N GLY A 126 -4.58 -1.07 5.85
CA GLY A 126 -4.84 -1.10 7.30
C GLY A 126 -6.32 -0.93 7.66
N GLN A 127 -7.12 -0.32 6.78
CA GLN A 127 -8.52 0.00 7.09
C GLN A 127 -9.55 -0.82 6.30
N ASP A 128 -9.12 -1.54 5.25
CA ASP A 128 -10.04 -2.20 4.31
C ASP A 128 -10.24 -3.71 4.55
N LEU A 129 -9.44 -4.34 5.43
CA LEU A 129 -9.80 -5.67 5.94
C LEU A 129 -11.07 -5.66 6.80
N LEU A 130 -11.52 -4.47 7.24
CA LEU A 130 -12.83 -4.31 7.88
C LEU A 130 -13.95 -4.00 6.88
N VAL A 131 -13.63 -3.59 5.65
CA VAL A 131 -14.61 -3.41 4.58
C VAL A 131 -14.61 -4.66 3.71
N ARG A 132 -15.22 -5.71 4.28
CA ARG A 132 -15.79 -6.82 3.53
C ARG A 132 -16.33 -6.30 2.20
N ALA A 133 -15.78 -6.76 1.06
CA ALA A 133 -16.40 -6.58 -0.25
C ALA A 133 -17.90 -6.86 -0.07
N ARG A 134 -18.72 -5.80 -0.17
CA ARG A 134 -20.12 -5.82 0.28
C ARG A 134 -20.76 -7.08 -0.29
N PRO A 135 -21.23 -8.03 0.55
CA PRO A 135 -21.77 -9.28 0.04
C PRO A 135 -22.83 -8.95 -0.98
N ALA A 136 -22.67 -9.44 -2.22
CA ALA A 136 -23.66 -9.24 -3.25
C ALA A 136 -25.02 -9.65 -2.66
N LYS A 137 -25.98 -8.72 -2.66
CA LYS A 137 -27.29 -8.91 -2.01
C LYS A 137 -28.03 -10.14 -2.54
N ASN A 138 -27.62 -10.65 -3.72
CA ASN A 138 -28.14 -11.85 -4.36
C ASN A 138 -27.13 -13.03 -4.43
N SER A 139 -26.14 -13.07 -3.54
CA SER A 139 -25.22 -14.22 -3.50
C SER A 139 -25.94 -15.47 -2.98
N LEU A 140 -25.66 -16.62 -3.59
CA LEU A 140 -26.04 -17.95 -3.08
C LEU A 140 -25.64 -18.13 -1.61
N HIS A 141 -24.52 -17.53 -1.19
CA HIS A 141 -24.10 -17.53 0.21
C HIS A 141 -25.12 -16.82 1.11
N MET A 142 -25.61 -15.64 0.72
CA MET A 142 -26.62 -14.90 1.48
C MET A 142 -27.95 -15.66 1.54
N HIS A 143 -28.35 -16.29 0.43
CA HIS A 143 -29.51 -17.18 0.40
C HIS A 143 -29.34 -18.37 1.37
N ARG A 144 -28.19 -19.05 1.36
CA ARG A 144 -27.86 -20.13 2.29
C ARG A 144 -27.89 -19.67 3.75
N MET A 145 -27.33 -18.49 4.04
CA MET A 145 -27.35 -17.89 5.37
C MET A 145 -28.79 -17.56 5.82
N ALA A 146 -29.65 -17.08 4.91
CA ALA A 146 -31.05 -16.83 5.20
C ALA A 146 -31.81 -18.13 5.51
N LEU A 147 -31.63 -19.19 4.73
CA LEU A 147 -32.21 -20.51 5.00
C LEU A 147 -31.76 -21.07 6.35
N LYS A 148 -30.47 -20.95 6.68
CA LYS A 148 -29.93 -21.35 7.99
C LYS A 148 -30.60 -20.58 9.14
N ARG A 149 -30.74 -19.26 9.01
CA ARG A 149 -31.44 -18.42 10.02
C ARG A 149 -32.91 -18.82 10.16
N LYS A 150 -33.61 -19.07 9.05
CA LYS A 150 -35.01 -19.54 9.06
C LYS A 150 -35.17 -20.89 9.77
N SER A 151 -34.31 -21.85 9.47
CA SER A 151 -34.32 -23.17 10.12
C SER A 151 -34.07 -23.05 11.63
N LEU A 152 -33.07 -22.26 12.05
CA LEU A 152 -32.77 -22.03 13.46
C LEU A 152 -33.92 -21.33 14.22
N LEU A 153 -34.62 -20.40 13.58
CA LEU A 153 -35.80 -19.77 14.17
C LEU A 153 -36.94 -20.78 14.32
N HIS A 154 -37.17 -21.62 13.30
CA HIS A 154 -38.20 -22.64 13.34
C HIS A 154 -37.92 -23.69 14.44
N THR A 155 -36.67 -24.16 14.58
CA THR A 155 -36.30 -25.08 15.66
C THR A 155 -36.43 -24.41 17.03
N LYS A 156 -35.98 -23.16 17.20
CA LYS A 156 -36.13 -22.41 18.47
C LYS A 156 -37.60 -22.24 18.85
N THR A 157 -38.48 -21.89 17.90
CA THR A 157 -39.92 -21.76 18.15
C THR A 157 -40.58 -23.09 18.47
N LYS A 158 -40.22 -24.18 17.76
CA LYS A 158 -40.68 -25.55 18.08
C LYS A 158 -40.28 -25.96 19.50
N LEU A 159 -39.04 -25.71 19.90
CA LEU A 159 -38.57 -25.98 21.26
C LEU A 159 -39.33 -25.13 22.29
N LYS A 160 -39.46 -23.82 22.07
CA LYS A 160 -40.21 -22.91 22.97
C LYS A 160 -41.67 -23.34 23.14
N ASN A 161 -42.34 -23.71 22.05
CA ASN A 161 -43.73 -24.15 22.09
C ASN A 161 -43.87 -25.52 22.78
N ALA A 162 -42.93 -26.45 22.58
CA ALA A 162 -42.91 -27.71 23.32
C ALA A 162 -42.73 -27.50 24.84
N HIS A 163 -41.90 -26.52 25.24
CA HIS A 163 -41.77 -26.12 26.65
C HIS A 163 -43.04 -25.44 27.18
N ALA A 164 -43.72 -24.61 26.39
CA ALA A 164 -44.98 -23.97 26.78
C ALA A 164 -46.11 -25.00 26.97
N VAL A 165 -46.21 -25.99 26.08
CA VAL A 165 -47.23 -27.07 26.17
C VAL A 165 -46.99 -27.95 27.40
N LYS A 166 -45.73 -28.28 27.74
CA LYS A 166 -45.41 -29.00 28.98
C LYS A 166 -45.80 -28.23 30.25
N ASN A 167 -45.67 -26.90 30.25
CA ASN A 167 -46.12 -26.08 31.38
C ASN A 167 -47.64 -26.00 31.51
N THR A 168 -48.38 -26.15 30.41
CA THR A 168 -49.87 -26.15 30.44
C THR A 168 -50.47 -27.52 30.78
N GLU A 169 -49.74 -28.62 30.61
CA GLU A 169 -50.24 -29.97 30.91
C GLU A 169 -50.00 -30.39 32.37
N GLY A 170 -48.97 -29.87 33.04
CA GLY A 170 -48.69 -30.11 34.46
C GLY A 170 -49.69 -29.46 35.45
N GLY A 171 -50.71 -28.75 34.95
CA GLY A 171 -51.67 -27.97 35.74
C GLY A 171 -53.03 -28.64 36.00
N LYS A 172 -53.26 -29.90 35.61
CA LYS A 172 -54.52 -30.59 35.96
C LYS A 172 -54.42 -31.21 37.36
N LYS A 173 -54.68 -30.37 38.37
CA LYS A 173 -54.94 -30.74 39.77
C LYS A 173 -56.12 -31.74 39.83
N VAL A 174 -55.87 -33.04 40.03
CA VAL A 174 -56.88 -33.97 40.52
C VAL A 174 -56.97 -33.76 42.04
N VAL A 175 -58.16 -33.32 42.47
CA VAL A 175 -58.48 -32.81 43.79
C VAL A 175 -59.35 -33.84 44.52
N ARG A 176 -59.01 -34.11 45.80
CA ARG A 176 -59.80 -34.74 46.89
C ARG A 176 -59.90 -36.28 46.87
N LYS A 177 -59.98 -37.00 48.00
CA LYS A 177 -60.26 -36.67 49.41
C LYS A 177 -59.40 -37.53 50.37
N ALA A 178 -59.04 -36.95 51.51
CA ALA A 178 -58.66 -37.70 52.71
C ALA A 178 -59.90 -38.32 53.39
N SER A 179 -59.74 -39.51 53.96
CA SER A 179 -60.57 -39.99 55.08
C SER A 179 -59.79 -40.99 55.93
N VAL A 180 -59.45 -40.52 57.13
CA VAL A 180 -59.01 -41.27 58.30
C VAL A 180 -60.14 -42.15 58.83
N SER A 181 -59.82 -43.35 59.32
CA SER A 181 -60.48 -44.11 60.42
C SER A 181 -59.86 -45.52 60.46
N LYS A 182 -59.63 -46.20 61.58
CA LYS A 182 -59.71 -45.94 63.02
C LYS A 182 -58.82 -47.00 63.67
#